data_AF-A0A502C0Q6-F1
#
_entry.id   AF-A0A502C0Q6-F1
#
_cell.length_a   1.000
_cell.length_b   1.000
_cell.length_c   1.000
_cell.angle_alpha   90.00
_cell.angle_beta   90.00
_cell.angle_gamma   90.00
#
_symmetry.space_group_name_H-M   'P 1'
#
loop_
_entity.id
_entity.type
_entity.pdbx_description
1 polymer ?
#
loop_
_entity_poly.entity_id
_entity_poly.type
_entity_poly.pdbx_seq_one_letter_code
_entity_poly.pdbx_strand_id
1 'polypeptide(L)'
;MTEAMMVHDTSGNAATDCDELGALLGLDAPVALAVFARAVNDAAYARSLILCRENPAFRDFLLAQADGWVPPVEAAVADHGAIDLTAKAILSFWAWTKSGFAMLDADAAAARFAACLACPHLGAAPDRLVFRLAGASSDADRHRVCGLCGCVAARKARLPHERCPGPDPDRAGLNRWGQPLAEVAAARERTCEGEDQPM
;
A
#
# COMPACT_ATOMS: atom_id res chain seq x y z
N MET A 1 -42.00 -22.99 -6.23
CA MET A 1 -40.85 -23.57 -6.95
C MET A 1 -39.63 -22.79 -6.50
N THR A 2 -38.67 -23.53 -5.97
CA THR A 2 -37.45 -23.08 -5.32
C THR A 2 -36.48 -22.51 -6.35
N GLU A 3 -36.02 -21.27 -6.17
CA GLU A 3 -34.84 -20.79 -6.89
C GLU A 3 -33.91 -20.12 -5.89
N ALA A 4 -32.74 -20.73 -5.73
CA ALA A 4 -31.76 -20.44 -4.70
C ALA A 4 -31.03 -19.13 -5.03
N MET A 5 -31.06 -18.19 -4.09
CA MET A 5 -30.28 -16.97 -4.10
C MET A 5 -28.81 -17.35 -3.86
N MET A 6 -27.97 -17.14 -4.89
CA MET A 6 -26.53 -17.32 -4.81
C MET A 6 -25.94 -16.26 -3.89
N VAL A 7 -25.28 -16.74 -2.84
CA VAL A 7 -24.47 -15.97 -1.90
C VAL A 7 -23.26 -15.44 -2.66
N HIS A 8 -23.14 -14.13 -2.86
CA HIS A 8 -21.86 -13.54 -3.29
C HIS A 8 -20.96 -13.36 -2.08
N ASP A 9 -19.92 -14.18 -2.10
CA ASP A 9 -18.92 -14.42 -1.08
C ASP A 9 -17.87 -13.28 -1.04
N THR A 10 -17.79 -12.56 0.08
CA THR A 10 -16.72 -11.60 0.40
C THR A 10 -15.32 -12.23 0.47
N SER A 11 -15.19 -13.55 0.32
CA SER A 11 -13.90 -14.28 0.27
C SER A 11 -13.15 -14.13 -1.06
N GLY A 12 -13.73 -13.47 -2.07
CA GLY A 12 -13.15 -13.37 -3.43
C GLY A 12 -11.86 -12.55 -3.56
N ASN A 13 -11.57 -11.61 -2.66
CA ASN A 13 -10.35 -10.79 -2.72
C ASN A 13 -9.13 -11.50 -2.09
N ALA A 14 -9.29 -11.96 -0.85
CA ALA A 14 -8.19 -12.55 -0.10
C ALA A 14 -7.70 -13.87 -0.71
N ALA A 15 -8.60 -14.66 -1.30
CA ALA A 15 -8.23 -15.89 -2.01
C ALA A 15 -7.37 -15.57 -3.24
N THR A 16 -7.79 -14.61 -4.07
CA THR A 16 -7.04 -14.16 -5.24
C THR A 16 -5.69 -13.56 -4.87
N ASP A 17 -5.62 -12.77 -3.79
CA ASP A 17 -4.37 -12.21 -3.28
C ASP A 17 -3.40 -13.28 -2.75
N CYS A 18 -3.93 -14.34 -2.12
CA CYS A 18 -3.14 -15.49 -1.68
C CYS A 18 -2.62 -16.31 -2.86
N ASP A 19 -3.41 -16.45 -3.92
CA ASP A 19 -3.00 -17.09 -5.18
C ASP A 19 -1.89 -16.29 -5.87
N GLU A 20 -2.06 -14.97 -6.03
CA GLU A 20 -1.06 -14.09 -6.65
C GLU A 20 0.26 -14.11 -5.88
N LEU A 21 0.21 -14.06 -4.54
CA LEU A 21 1.42 -14.15 -3.71
C LEU A 21 2.06 -15.54 -3.80
N GLY A 22 1.26 -16.61 -3.87
CA GLY A 22 1.76 -17.98 -4.09
C GLY A 22 2.54 -18.09 -5.39
N ALA A 23 1.97 -17.58 -6.49
CA ALA A 23 2.63 -17.56 -7.80
C ALA A 23 3.94 -16.73 -7.77
N LEU A 24 3.95 -15.58 -7.08
CA LEU A 24 5.15 -14.74 -6.93
C LEU A 24 6.28 -15.44 -6.16
N LEU A 25 5.93 -16.32 -5.21
CA LEU A 25 6.88 -17.11 -4.42
C LEU A 25 7.28 -18.44 -5.10
N GLY A 26 6.80 -18.69 -6.33
CA GLY A 26 7.07 -19.92 -7.06
C GLY A 26 6.45 -21.15 -6.40
N LEU A 27 5.24 -20.99 -5.85
CA LEU A 27 4.44 -22.08 -5.30
C LEU A 27 3.37 -22.50 -6.33
N ASP A 28 3.06 -23.79 -6.37
CA ASP A 28 1.96 -24.35 -7.19
C ASP A 28 0.59 -24.18 -6.51
N ALA A 29 0.55 -23.58 -5.32
CA ALA A 29 -0.64 -23.40 -4.51
C ALA A 29 -0.66 -22.00 -3.86
N PRO A 30 -1.84 -21.48 -3.51
CA PRO A 30 -1.96 -20.25 -2.74
C PRO A 30 -1.18 -20.31 -1.43
N VAL A 31 -0.65 -19.16 -1.00
CA VAL A 31 -0.13 -19.05 0.37
C VAL A 31 -1.26 -19.16 1.39
N ALA A 32 -0.93 -19.60 2.60
CA ALA A 32 -1.88 -19.53 3.71
C ALA A 32 -2.25 -18.07 4.01
N LEU A 33 -3.49 -17.83 4.42
CA LEU A 33 -3.97 -16.48 4.76
C LEU A 33 -3.12 -15.81 5.85
N ALA A 34 -2.59 -16.58 6.80
CA ALA A 34 -1.69 -16.07 7.84
C ALA A 34 -0.36 -15.55 7.27
N VAL A 35 0.19 -16.21 6.23
CA VAL A 35 1.39 -15.78 5.51
C VAL A 35 1.11 -14.46 4.81
N PHE A 36 -0.02 -14.38 4.11
CA PHE A 36 -0.44 -13.15 3.44
C PHE A 36 -0.62 -12.01 4.45
N ALA A 37 -1.40 -12.23 5.50
CA ALA A 37 -1.63 -11.24 6.55
C ALA A 37 -0.32 -10.77 7.22
N ARG A 38 0.62 -11.68 7.48
CA ARG A 38 1.93 -11.32 8.03
C ARG A 38 2.78 -10.53 7.03
N ALA A 39 2.86 -10.97 5.76
CA ALA A 39 3.60 -10.26 4.72
C ALA A 39 3.09 -8.83 4.51
N VAL A 40 1.78 -8.64 4.63
CA VAL A 40 1.13 -7.33 4.56
C VAL A 40 1.54 -6.42 5.72
N ASN A 41 1.67 -6.97 6.92
CA ASN A 41 1.86 -6.17 8.15
C ASN A 41 3.31 -6.14 8.67
N ASP A 42 4.20 -6.97 8.12
CA ASP A 42 5.62 -7.08 8.48
C ASP A 42 6.49 -6.99 7.22
N ALA A 43 7.00 -5.78 6.95
CA ALA A 43 7.83 -5.50 5.78
C ALA A 43 9.16 -6.25 5.77
N ALA A 44 9.72 -6.60 6.94
CA ALA A 44 10.94 -7.38 7.03
C ALA A 44 10.66 -8.83 6.64
N TYR A 45 9.54 -9.38 7.09
CA TYR A 45 9.06 -10.70 6.69
C TYR A 45 8.76 -10.77 5.19
N ALA A 46 8.03 -9.79 4.63
CA ALA A 46 7.76 -9.72 3.18
C ALA A 46 9.05 -9.66 2.35
N ARG A 47 10.01 -8.81 2.74
CA ARG A 47 11.32 -8.73 2.07
C ARG A 47 12.05 -10.07 2.12
N SER A 48 12.01 -10.75 3.26
CA SER A 48 12.67 -12.05 3.44
C SER A 48 12.03 -13.12 2.56
N LEU A 49 10.70 -13.17 2.46
CA LEU A 49 9.98 -14.07 1.55
C LEU A 49 10.38 -13.88 0.09
N ILE A 50 10.44 -12.63 -0.38
CA ILE A 50 10.82 -12.33 -1.77
C ILE A 50 12.28 -12.70 -2.05
N LEU A 51 13.21 -12.36 -1.14
CA LEU A 51 14.63 -12.68 -1.31
C LEU A 51 14.89 -14.19 -1.31
N CYS A 52 14.11 -14.95 -0.53
CA CYS A 52 14.27 -16.39 -0.41
C CYS A 52 13.42 -17.20 -1.39
N ARG A 53 12.67 -16.58 -2.30
CA ARG A 53 11.71 -17.28 -3.18
C ARG A 53 12.34 -18.40 -4.04
N GLU A 54 13.60 -18.23 -4.46
CA GLU A 54 14.34 -19.21 -5.27
C GLU A 54 15.11 -20.23 -4.43
N ASN A 55 15.00 -20.15 -3.10
CA ASN A 55 15.61 -21.09 -2.17
C ASN A 55 14.51 -21.80 -1.37
N PRO A 56 14.04 -23.00 -1.82
CA PRO A 56 12.91 -23.69 -1.22
C PRO A 56 13.04 -23.91 0.28
N ALA A 57 14.24 -24.27 0.76
CA ALA A 57 14.48 -24.53 2.19
C ALA A 57 14.23 -23.29 3.06
N PHE A 58 14.68 -22.11 2.62
CA PHE A 58 14.46 -20.86 3.35
C PHE A 58 13.05 -20.30 3.17
N ARG A 59 12.48 -20.41 1.96
CA ARG A 59 11.11 -20.01 1.69
C ARG A 59 10.14 -20.80 2.57
N ASP A 60 10.24 -22.13 2.56
CA ASP A 60 9.30 -23.01 3.27
C ASP A 60 9.43 -22.84 4.79
N PHE A 61 10.65 -22.58 5.29
CA PHE A 61 10.88 -22.16 6.68
C PHE A 61 10.14 -20.86 7.02
N LEU A 62 10.23 -19.83 6.18
CA LEU A 62 9.53 -18.56 6.40
C LEU A 62 8.01 -18.71 6.32
N LEU A 63 7.50 -19.56 5.42
CA LEU A 63 6.06 -19.87 5.33
C LEU A 63 5.55 -20.49 6.64
N ALA A 64 6.29 -21.47 7.19
CA ALA A 64 5.93 -22.13 8.45
C ALA A 64 5.93 -21.18 9.66
N GLN A 65 6.69 -20.09 9.62
CA GLN A 65 6.71 -19.11 10.71
C GLN A 65 5.48 -18.22 10.80
N ALA A 66 4.61 -18.20 9.78
CA ALA A 66 3.40 -17.38 9.82
C ALA A 66 2.33 -17.95 10.78
N ASP A 67 2.39 -19.24 11.09
CA ASP A 67 1.45 -19.88 11.98
C ASP A 67 1.54 -19.31 13.40
N GLY A 68 0.40 -18.87 13.93
CA GLY A 68 0.31 -18.25 15.26
C GLY A 68 0.83 -16.82 15.35
N TRP A 69 1.21 -16.20 14.23
CA TRP A 69 1.55 -14.78 14.20
C TRP A 69 0.28 -13.94 14.41
N VAL A 70 0.28 -13.13 15.46
CA VAL A 70 -0.81 -12.19 15.77
C VAL A 70 -0.32 -10.79 15.43
N PRO A 71 -1.08 -10.00 14.62
CA PRO A 71 -0.72 -8.62 14.36
C PRO A 71 -0.70 -7.84 15.68
N PRO A 72 0.29 -6.96 15.90
CA PRO A 72 0.27 -6.07 17.06
C PRO A 72 -0.98 -5.19 16.99
N VAL A 73 -1.90 -5.39 17.95
CA VAL A 73 -3.13 -4.60 18.08
C VAL A 73 -2.76 -3.26 18.73
N GLU A 74 -2.58 -2.22 17.92
CA GLU A 74 -2.39 -0.87 18.44
C GLU A 74 -3.55 0.05 18.04
N ALA A 75 -4.08 0.72 19.06
CA ALA A 75 -5.36 1.41 19.11
C ALA A 75 -5.55 2.45 18.01
N ALA A 76 -6.78 2.46 17.48
CA ALA A 76 -7.28 3.41 16.50
C ALA A 76 -7.22 4.85 17.03
N VAL A 77 -6.63 5.73 16.22
CA VAL A 77 -6.90 7.16 16.24
C VAL A 77 -7.37 7.52 14.82
N ALA A 78 -8.58 8.07 14.70
CA ALA A 78 -9.12 8.67 13.48
C ALA A 78 -8.11 9.73 12.97
N ASP A 79 -7.64 9.71 11.72
CA ASP A 79 -8.38 10.27 10.57
C ASP A 79 -7.94 9.69 9.20
N HIS A 80 -7.17 8.61 9.19
CA HIS A 80 -7.06 7.65 8.08
C HIS A 80 -6.74 6.34 8.76
N GLY A 81 -7.75 5.46 8.90
CA GLY A 81 -7.65 4.25 9.69
C GLY A 81 -6.40 3.45 9.31
N ALA A 82 -5.71 2.85 10.29
CA ALA A 82 -4.54 2.01 10.04
C ALA A 82 -4.81 0.94 8.96
N ILE A 83 -6.05 0.48 8.84
CA ILE A 83 -6.56 -0.43 7.80
C ILE A 83 -6.46 0.19 6.39
N ASP A 84 -6.84 1.46 6.21
CA ASP A 84 -6.79 2.16 4.91
C ASP A 84 -5.33 2.43 4.48
N LEU A 85 -4.45 2.72 5.43
CA LEU A 85 -3.02 2.88 5.16
C LEU A 85 -2.34 1.56 4.80
N THR A 86 -2.69 0.48 5.49
CA THR A 86 -2.20 -0.87 5.18
C THR A 86 -2.71 -1.32 3.82
N ALA A 87 -4.00 -1.20 3.51
CA ALA A 87 -4.56 -1.53 2.20
C ALA A 87 -3.90 -0.74 1.06
N LYS A 88 -3.71 0.58 1.23
CA LYS A 88 -3.00 1.40 0.24
C LYS A 88 -1.54 0.99 0.08
N ALA A 89 -0.83 0.69 1.18
CA ALA A 89 0.54 0.21 1.11
C ALA A 89 0.65 -1.12 0.35
N ILE A 90 -0.29 -2.04 0.53
CA ILE A 90 -0.37 -3.32 -0.20
C ILE A 90 -0.58 -3.06 -1.70
N LEU A 91 -1.58 -2.26 -2.06
CA LEU A 91 -1.89 -1.95 -3.47
C LEU A 91 -0.71 -1.26 -4.16
N SER A 92 -0.08 -0.31 -3.47
CA SER A 92 1.10 0.39 -3.97
C SER A 92 2.31 -0.53 -4.08
N PHE A 93 2.47 -1.49 -3.17
CA PHE A 93 3.51 -2.51 -3.25
C PHE A 93 3.26 -3.46 -4.43
N TRP A 94 2.04 -3.94 -4.62
CA TRP A 94 1.67 -4.79 -5.76
C TRP A 94 1.85 -4.10 -7.11
N ALA A 95 1.43 -2.84 -7.23
CA ALA A 95 1.65 -2.05 -8.42
C ALA A 95 3.15 -1.81 -8.68
N TRP A 96 3.94 -1.61 -7.62
CA TRP A 96 5.39 -1.52 -7.72
C TRP A 96 6.02 -2.84 -8.19
N THR A 97 5.59 -3.98 -7.67
CA THR A 97 6.03 -5.31 -8.12
C THR A 97 5.64 -5.57 -9.58
N LYS A 98 4.41 -5.26 -9.99
CA LYS A 98 3.93 -5.36 -11.38
C LYS A 98 4.73 -4.46 -12.33
N SER A 99 5.30 -3.36 -11.83
CA SER A 99 6.21 -2.48 -12.59
C SER A 99 7.67 -2.96 -12.62
N GLY A 100 7.98 -4.16 -12.13
CA GLY A 100 9.36 -4.66 -12.06
C GLY A 100 10.21 -3.91 -11.03
N PHE A 101 9.59 -3.36 -9.99
CA PHE A 101 10.22 -2.52 -8.98
C PHE A 101 10.78 -1.20 -9.53
N ALA A 102 10.26 -0.72 -10.66
CA ALA A 102 10.68 0.54 -11.27
C ALA A 102 10.55 1.71 -10.28
N MET A 103 11.55 2.58 -10.29
CA MET A 103 11.53 3.87 -9.62
C MET A 103 11.64 4.97 -10.68
N LEU A 104 11.09 6.13 -10.37
CA LEU A 104 11.39 7.33 -11.16
C LEU A 104 12.87 7.67 -11.09
N ASP A 105 13.34 8.34 -12.15
CA ASP A 105 14.65 8.99 -12.12
C ASP A 105 14.74 10.03 -10.99
N ALA A 106 15.97 10.38 -10.63
CA ALA A 106 16.24 11.24 -9.48
C ALA A 106 15.62 12.62 -9.63
N ASP A 107 15.57 13.16 -10.85
CA ASP A 107 15.08 14.51 -11.12
C ASP A 107 13.55 14.57 -11.00
N ALA A 108 12.85 13.60 -11.58
CA ALA A 108 11.40 13.47 -11.46
C ALA A 108 10.96 13.19 -10.01
N ALA A 109 11.69 12.33 -9.29
CA ALA A 109 11.43 12.08 -7.87
C ALA A 109 11.68 13.32 -7.01
N ALA A 110 12.75 14.07 -7.29
CA ALA A 110 13.06 15.32 -6.58
C ALA A 110 11.99 16.39 -6.83
N ALA A 111 11.54 16.56 -8.09
CA ALA A 111 10.47 17.48 -8.43
C ALA A 111 9.16 17.14 -7.69
N ARG A 112 8.77 15.86 -7.68
CA ARG A 112 7.59 15.39 -6.92
C ARG A 112 7.72 15.63 -5.43
N PHE A 113 8.90 15.39 -4.85
CA PHE A 113 9.12 15.60 -3.43
C PHE A 113 9.16 17.10 -3.05
N ALA A 114 9.74 17.95 -3.89
CA ALA A 114 9.70 19.41 -3.70
C ALA A 114 8.25 19.94 -3.65
N ALA A 115 7.37 19.42 -4.52
CA ALA A 115 5.94 19.74 -4.47
C ALA A 115 5.28 19.30 -3.15
N CYS A 116 5.73 18.19 -2.55
CA CYS A 116 5.28 17.75 -1.23
C CYS A 116 5.76 18.69 -0.12
N LEU A 117 7.00 19.18 -0.17
CA LEU A 117 7.55 20.10 0.85
C LEU A 117 6.80 21.42 0.92
N ALA A 118 6.28 21.90 -0.22
CA ALA A 118 5.43 23.09 -0.30
C ALA A 118 3.95 22.83 0.05
N CYS A 119 3.55 21.59 0.34
CA CYS A 119 2.15 21.23 0.57
C CYS A 119 1.73 21.53 2.02
N PRO A 120 0.62 22.26 2.25
CA PRO A 120 0.14 22.57 3.60
C PRO A 120 -0.31 21.33 4.39
N HIS A 121 -0.58 20.21 3.71
CA HIS A 121 -0.97 18.96 4.34
C HIS A 121 0.24 18.11 4.76
N LEU A 122 1.48 18.52 4.50
CA LEU A 122 2.66 17.75 4.89
C LEU A 122 2.97 17.95 6.38
N GLY A 123 2.77 16.91 7.18
CA GLY A 123 2.95 16.94 8.63
C GLY A 123 4.14 16.13 9.12
N ALA A 124 4.44 16.26 10.41
CA ALA A 124 5.35 15.34 11.09
C ALA A 124 4.79 13.91 11.04
N ALA A 125 5.69 12.93 11.01
CA ALA A 125 5.28 11.54 11.20
C ALA A 125 4.66 11.36 12.59
N PRO A 126 3.53 10.64 12.71
CA PRO A 126 3.06 10.15 14.00
C PRO A 126 4.15 9.32 14.68
N ASP A 127 4.26 9.38 16.01
CA ASP A 127 5.20 8.55 16.79
C ASP A 127 4.74 7.08 16.82
N ARG A 128 4.88 6.41 15.68
CA ARG A 128 4.57 4.98 15.48
C ARG A 128 5.78 4.29 14.87
N LEU A 129 5.98 3.05 15.27
CA LEU A 129 7.15 2.25 14.92
C LEU A 129 7.34 2.09 13.40
N VAL A 130 6.24 1.99 12.64
CA VAL A 130 6.23 1.94 11.16
C VAL A 130 6.84 3.18 10.52
N PHE A 131 6.58 4.39 11.05
CA PHE A 131 7.13 5.62 10.50
C PHE A 131 8.58 5.85 10.95
N ARG A 132 8.95 5.39 12.16
CA ARG A 132 10.35 5.38 12.63
C ARG A 132 11.24 4.50 11.75
N LEU A 133 10.78 3.31 11.37
CA LEU A 133 11.52 2.40 10.48
C LEU A 133 11.48 2.85 9.01
N ALA A 134 10.38 3.45 8.56
CA ALA A 134 10.31 4.04 7.23
C ALA A 134 11.26 5.25 7.07
N GLY A 135 11.76 5.80 8.19
CA GLY A 135 12.58 6.99 8.27
C GLY A 135 14.05 6.78 8.67
N ALA A 136 14.71 5.70 8.24
CA ALA A 136 16.15 5.50 8.48
C ALA A 136 17.08 6.47 7.68
N SER A 137 16.73 7.76 7.58
CA SER A 137 17.55 8.83 7.00
C SER A 137 17.78 9.89 8.08
N SER A 138 18.91 10.59 8.08
CA SER A 138 19.14 11.69 9.04
C SER A 138 18.38 12.98 8.66
N ASP A 139 17.75 13.00 7.50
CA ASP A 139 17.01 14.14 6.96
C ASP A 139 15.54 14.10 7.44
N ALA A 140 15.20 14.96 8.38
CA ALA A 140 13.88 15.02 9.02
C ALA A 140 12.73 15.28 8.02
N ASP A 141 12.99 15.99 6.92
CA ASP A 141 11.97 16.27 5.93
C ASP A 141 11.57 15.01 5.15
N ARG A 142 12.47 14.04 5.00
CA ARG A 142 12.20 12.78 4.30
C ARG A 142 11.29 11.83 5.07
N HIS A 143 11.01 12.09 6.35
CA HIS A 143 10.11 11.28 7.17
C HIS A 143 8.70 11.82 7.25
N ARG A 144 8.47 13.03 6.71
CA ARG A 144 7.19 13.70 6.81
C ARG A 144 6.09 12.93 6.08
N VAL A 145 4.91 12.96 6.69
CA VAL A 145 3.75 12.18 6.26
C VAL A 145 2.73 13.12 5.63
N CYS A 146 2.19 12.72 4.48
CA CYS A 146 1.14 13.45 3.81
C CYS A 146 -0.19 13.29 4.57
N GLY A 147 -0.80 14.38 5.02
CA GLY A 147 -2.10 14.36 5.70
C GLY A 147 -3.30 14.00 4.82
N LEU A 148 -3.13 13.95 3.49
CA LEU A 148 -4.22 13.56 2.56
C LEU A 148 -4.27 12.06 2.25
N CYS A 149 -3.15 11.34 2.46
CA CYS A 149 -3.08 9.91 2.15
C CYS A 149 -2.27 9.08 3.15
N GLY A 150 -1.72 9.71 4.20
CA GLY A 150 -0.91 9.10 5.25
C GLY A 150 0.40 8.43 4.81
N CYS A 151 0.85 8.64 3.58
CA CYS A 151 2.11 8.08 3.08
C CYS A 151 3.32 8.95 3.48
N VAL A 152 4.49 8.32 3.66
CA VAL A 152 5.77 9.02 3.71
C VAL A 152 6.05 9.66 2.36
N ALA A 153 6.08 11.00 2.31
CA ALA A 153 6.06 11.75 1.05
C ALA A 153 7.29 11.44 0.16
N ALA A 154 8.47 11.33 0.76
CA ALA A 154 9.71 11.02 0.04
C ALA A 154 9.70 9.63 -0.62
N ARG A 155 8.97 8.66 -0.04
CA ARG A 155 8.85 7.31 -0.61
C ARG A 155 7.84 7.31 -1.75
N LYS A 156 6.65 7.88 -1.51
CA LYS A 156 5.58 7.98 -2.50
C LYS A 156 6.04 8.71 -3.77
N ALA A 157 6.85 9.77 -3.62
CA ALA A 157 7.38 10.56 -4.74
C ALA A 157 8.26 9.75 -5.72
N ARG A 158 8.86 8.64 -5.28
CA ARG A 158 9.76 7.81 -6.11
C ARG A 158 9.03 6.74 -6.91
N LEU A 159 7.77 6.45 -6.58
CA LEU A 159 7.00 5.39 -7.21
C LEU A 159 6.29 5.93 -8.47
N PRO A 160 6.50 5.33 -9.64
CA PRO A 160 5.98 5.86 -10.91
C PRO A 160 4.44 5.82 -10.99
N HIS A 161 3.83 4.78 -10.43
CA HIS A 161 2.39 4.53 -10.39
C HIS A 161 1.64 5.32 -9.32
N GLU A 162 2.35 5.93 -8.37
CA GLU A 162 1.74 6.78 -7.36
C GLU A 162 1.24 8.11 -7.95
N ARG A 163 0.18 8.63 -7.34
CA ARG A 163 -0.38 9.95 -7.66
C ARG A 163 -0.63 10.80 -6.43
N CYS A 164 -0.47 12.12 -6.55
CA CYS A 164 -0.85 13.07 -5.52
C CYS A 164 -2.39 13.18 -5.46
N PRO A 165 -3.03 13.04 -4.27
CA PRO A 165 -4.47 13.22 -4.11
C PRO A 165 -4.92 14.68 -4.08
N GLY A 166 -3.99 15.61 -3.88
CA GLY A 166 -4.28 17.02 -3.73
C GLY A 166 -4.33 17.75 -5.08
N PRO A 167 -5.32 18.63 -5.31
CA PRO A 167 -5.35 19.48 -6.50
C PRO A 167 -4.16 20.44 -6.52
N ASP A 168 -3.73 20.80 -7.72
CA ASP A 168 -2.77 21.87 -7.96
C ASP A 168 -3.46 23.24 -7.76
N PRO A 169 -2.89 24.16 -6.95
CA PRO A 169 -3.52 25.45 -6.68
C PRO A 169 -3.55 26.38 -7.90
N ASP A 170 -2.63 26.22 -8.85
CA ASP A 170 -2.44 27.12 -9.97
C ASP A 170 -2.95 26.52 -11.30
N ARG A 171 -3.19 25.20 -11.34
CA ARG A 171 -3.60 24.47 -12.56
C ARG A 171 -4.85 23.64 -12.33
N ALA A 172 -5.98 24.18 -12.75
CA ALA A 172 -7.26 23.49 -12.68
C ALA A 172 -7.21 22.12 -13.40
N GLY A 173 -7.79 21.10 -12.77
CA GLY A 173 -7.86 19.75 -13.33
C GLY A 173 -6.58 18.90 -13.18
N LEU A 174 -5.49 19.45 -12.63
CA LEU A 174 -4.26 18.72 -12.34
C LEU A 174 -4.05 18.53 -10.84
N ASN A 175 -3.26 17.51 -10.48
CA ASN A 175 -2.70 17.37 -9.14
C ASN A 175 -1.35 18.10 -9.02
N ARG A 176 -0.83 18.23 -7.80
CA ARG A 176 0.45 18.92 -7.50
C ARG A 176 1.68 18.31 -8.19
N TRP A 177 1.55 17.15 -8.84
CA TRP A 177 2.61 16.50 -9.64
C TRP A 177 2.39 16.68 -11.15
N GLY A 178 1.44 17.50 -11.57
CA GLY A 178 1.12 17.78 -12.97
C GLY A 178 0.37 16.66 -13.69
N GLN A 179 -0.24 15.73 -12.95
CA GLN A 179 -1.02 14.62 -13.52
C GLN A 179 -2.51 14.98 -13.52
N PRO A 180 -3.34 14.42 -14.42
CA PRO A 180 -4.78 14.66 -14.42
C PRO A 180 -5.43 14.22 -13.11
N LEU A 181 -6.19 15.12 -12.48
CA LEU A 181 -6.88 14.84 -11.22
C LEU A 181 -8.03 13.83 -11.40
N ALA A 182 -8.64 13.80 -12.59
CA ALA A 182 -9.67 12.82 -12.94
C ALA A 182 -9.18 11.36 -12.84
N GLU A 183 -7.91 11.10 -13.16
CA GLU A 183 -7.33 9.76 -13.00
C GLU A 183 -7.15 9.35 -11.53
N VAL A 184 -7.01 10.35 -10.65
CA VAL A 184 -6.93 10.14 -9.20
C VAL A 184 -8.31 9.89 -8.61
N ALA A 185 -9.33 10.61 -9.07
CA ALA A 185 -10.72 10.39 -8.69
C ALA A 185 -11.23 9.02 -9.17
N ALA A 186 -11.01 8.66 -10.43
CA ALA A 186 -11.37 7.36 -10.97
C ALA A 186 -10.66 6.19 -10.28
N ALA A 187 -9.44 6.40 -9.77
CA ALA A 187 -8.75 5.40 -8.96
C ALA A 187 -9.35 5.23 -7.55
N ARG A 188 -10.03 6.25 -7.03
CA ARG A 188 -10.74 6.24 -5.74
C ARG A 188 -12.20 5.79 -5.86
N GLU A 189 -12.87 6.07 -6.98
CA GLU A 189 -14.27 5.69 -7.24
C GLU A 189 -14.40 4.19 -7.50
N ARG A 190 -13.44 3.58 -8.21
CA ARG A 190 -13.31 2.11 -8.31
C ARG A 190 -13.17 1.39 -6.96
N THR A 191 -12.88 2.12 -5.90
CA THR A 191 -12.77 1.59 -4.52
C THR A 191 -13.96 1.95 -3.62
N CYS A 192 -14.94 2.76 -4.07
CA CYS A 192 -16.00 3.31 -3.21
C CYS A 192 -17.45 3.17 -3.73
N GLU A 193 -17.72 2.63 -4.92
CA GLU A 193 -19.11 2.40 -5.41
C GLU A 193 -19.85 1.24 -4.70
N GLY A 194 -19.69 1.10 -3.38
CA GLY A 194 -20.38 0.13 -2.53
C GLY A 194 -21.12 0.73 -1.32
N GLU A 195 -21.14 2.05 -1.17
CA GLU A 195 -21.79 2.74 -0.03
C GLU A 195 -22.61 3.93 -0.55
N ASP A 196 -23.86 3.66 -0.95
CA ASP A 196 -25.03 4.54 -0.72
C ASP A 196 -26.19 4.13 -1.65
N GLN A 197 -27.13 3.34 -1.12
CA GLN A 197 -28.50 3.40 -1.62
C GLN A 197 -29.43 3.47 -0.41
N PRO A 198 -30.22 4.56 -0.26
CA PRO A 198 -31.11 4.70 0.87
C PRO A 198 -32.28 3.73 0.73
N MET A 199 -32.73 3.26 1.90
CA MET A 199 -33.81 2.31 2.19
C MET A 199 -35.08 2.48 1.34
#